data_AF-A0A0K2U9Q0-F1
#
_entry.id   AF-A0A0K2U9Q0-F1
#
_cell.length_a   1.000
_cell.length_b   1.000
_cell.length_c   1.000
_cell.angle_alpha   90.00
_cell.angle_beta   90.00
_cell.angle_gamma   90.00
#
_symmetry.space_group_name_H-M   'P 1'
#
loop_
_entity.id
_entity.type
_entity.pdbx_description
1 polymer ?
#
loop_
_entity_poly.entity_id
_entity_poly.type
_entity_poly.pdbx_seq_one_letter_code
_entity_poly.pdbx_strand_id
1 'polypeptide(L)'
;MDSENKPRPFKHETIWLKLLGNTYCFFGSQKSFYLYPDLTTAIIGNFDFSGKLKDFGIYGRVSSLEKINELLIPNVTPIEGLQKISFDPASSIVISQNPMLRDPYECSTVVVSQSKIPYAGESLYAKRNVRPNTLLALFNGIKRREVTGQRTHWSLTTSDYGIALKRDMTLDIPPGNESLKKYCATIGHKCCHSFTPNSAFEEIYHPRFGHIMSVISVQDIRVGEEITVSYNYDLARSPVWYRDAWFHYLRDHEDLNEETLQMTANKKSKVWGLVVTVPPPSKTSPKFVPCGICKEHVGMKSWAIRCKKCETWNHFSCVDGLNTEIFEKASKSEEELDWKCSNC
;
A
#
# COMPACT_ATOMS: atom_id res chain seq x y z
N MET A 1 27.38 46.87 31.91
CA MET A 1 26.26 46.77 30.96
C MET A 1 26.92 46.81 29.60
N ASP A 2 27.21 45.72 28.90
CA ASP A 2 26.46 44.47 28.78
C ASP A 2 27.40 43.27 28.68
N SER A 3 27.12 42.25 29.49
CA SER A 3 27.75 40.94 29.39
C SER A 3 27.10 40.15 28.26
N GLU A 4 27.96 39.71 27.35
CA GLU A 4 27.76 38.66 26.35
C GLU A 4 26.61 37.70 26.64
N ASN A 5 25.62 37.70 25.75
CA ASN A 5 24.58 36.69 25.66
C ASN A 5 25.17 35.42 25.00
N LYS A 6 26.10 34.75 25.71
CA LYS A 6 26.57 33.42 25.32
C LYS A 6 25.49 32.40 25.72
N PRO A 7 25.06 31.49 24.81
CA PRO A 7 24.15 30.42 25.18
C PRO A 7 24.82 29.58 26.28
N ARG A 8 24.16 29.47 27.44
CA ARG A 8 24.64 28.63 28.53
C ARG A 8 24.72 27.19 28.02
N PRO A 9 25.85 26.47 28.20
CA PRO A 9 25.89 25.05 27.89
C PRO A 9 24.88 24.34 28.79
N PHE A 10 23.92 23.62 28.19
CA PHE A 10 22.96 22.80 28.93
C PHE A 10 23.73 21.77 29.77
N LYS A 11 23.69 21.95 31.10
CA LYS A 11 24.24 20.99 32.07
C LYS A 11 23.40 19.72 32.03
N HIS A 12 23.99 18.59 31.66
CA HIS A 12 23.63 17.22 32.05
C HIS A 12 22.15 16.81 32.07
N GLU A 13 21.28 17.41 31.26
CA GLU A 13 19.89 16.98 31.18
C GLU A 13 19.78 15.82 30.19
N THR A 14 19.24 14.71 30.69
CA THR A 14 18.82 13.60 29.85
C THR A 14 17.52 14.01 29.17
N ILE A 15 17.51 14.04 27.84
CA ILE A 15 16.35 14.51 27.06
C ILE A 15 15.79 13.35 26.25
N TRP A 16 14.47 13.17 26.33
CA TRP A 16 13.71 12.33 25.42
C TRP A 16 12.91 13.20 24.46
N LEU A 17 13.08 12.96 23.17
CA LEU A 17 12.32 13.59 22.11
C LEU A 17 11.44 12.54 21.44
N LYS A 18 10.12 12.70 21.54
CA LYS A 18 9.18 11.92 20.73
C LYS A 18 9.17 12.48 19.31
N LEU A 19 9.34 11.60 18.34
CA LEU A 19 9.30 11.88 16.91
C LEU A 19 8.06 11.24 16.26
N LEU A 20 7.84 11.51 14.97
CA LEU A 20 6.73 10.93 14.20
C LEU A 20 6.83 9.40 14.14
N GLY A 21 5.67 8.73 14.04
CA GLY A 21 5.56 7.27 13.98
C GLY A 21 5.85 6.54 15.30
N ASN A 22 5.64 7.21 16.46
CA ASN A 22 5.95 6.67 17.79
C ASN A 22 7.40 6.21 17.95
N THR A 23 8.31 7.03 17.42
CA THR A 23 9.76 6.82 17.52
C THR A 23 10.35 7.83 18.49
N TYR A 24 11.54 7.57 19.02
CA TYR A 24 12.12 8.39 20.09
C TYR A 24 13.61 8.63 19.86
N CYS A 25 14.08 9.84 20.13
CA CYS A 25 15.50 10.13 20.29
C CYS A 25 15.82 10.37 21.76
N PHE A 26 16.84 9.69 22.25
CA PHE A 26 17.44 9.89 23.55
C PHE A 26 18.73 10.68 23.41
N PHE A 27 18.88 11.71 24.24
CA PHE A 27 20.10 12.50 24.38
C PHE A 27 20.59 12.39 25.82
N GLY A 28 21.64 11.59 26.04
CA GLY A 28 22.35 11.50 27.30
C GLY A 28 23.71 12.19 27.24
N SER A 29 24.34 12.35 28.40
CA SER A 29 25.65 13.01 28.53
C SER A 29 26.78 12.30 27.77
N GLN A 30 26.71 10.98 27.62
CA GLN A 30 27.74 10.16 26.96
C GLN A 30 27.23 9.41 25.73
N LYS A 31 25.92 9.18 25.63
CA LYS A 31 25.31 8.36 24.57
C LYS A 31 24.03 9.02 24.07
N SER A 32 23.82 8.94 22.76
CA SER A 32 22.55 9.27 22.13
C SER A 32 22.13 8.14 21.21
N PHE A 33 20.82 7.92 21.11
CA PHE A 33 20.27 6.87 20.25
C PHE A 33 18.86 7.22 19.79
N TYR A 34 18.51 6.75 18.61
CA TYR A 34 17.14 6.64 18.15
C TYR A 34 16.58 5.27 18.52
N LEU A 35 15.31 5.22 18.91
CA LEU A 35 14.59 4.01 19.28
C LEU A 35 13.39 3.85 18.33
N TYR A 36 13.30 2.68 17.70
CA TYR A 36 12.17 2.29 16.88
C TYR A 36 10.92 2.09 17.74
N PRO A 37 9.71 1.99 17.13
CA PRO A 37 8.46 1.89 17.88
C PRO A 37 8.33 0.60 18.70
N ASP A 38 9.13 -0.42 18.41
CA ASP A 38 9.16 -1.66 19.19
C ASP A 38 9.90 -1.52 20.54
N LEU A 39 10.49 -0.35 20.80
CA LEU A 39 11.27 -0.02 21.99
C LEU A 39 12.46 -0.96 22.26
N THR A 40 12.87 -1.76 21.27
CA THR A 40 13.98 -2.71 21.38
C THR A 40 15.03 -2.50 20.31
N THR A 41 14.64 -2.13 19.10
CA THR A 41 15.55 -1.84 18.00
C THR A 41 15.96 -0.37 18.07
N ALA A 42 17.25 -0.08 17.85
CA ALA A 42 17.79 1.25 18.02
C ALA A 42 18.86 1.59 16.97
N ILE A 43 19.20 2.87 16.87
CA ILE A 43 20.33 3.39 16.11
C ILE A 43 21.14 4.26 17.07
N ILE A 44 22.36 3.83 17.39
CA ILE A 44 23.31 4.56 18.23
C ILE A 44 24.03 5.59 17.36
N GLY A 45 24.11 6.84 17.81
CA GLY A 45 24.79 7.90 17.07
C GLY A 45 24.55 9.29 17.67
N ASN A 46 25.07 10.32 17.01
CA ASN A 46 24.82 11.70 17.38
C ASN A 46 23.65 12.26 16.56
N PHE A 47 22.68 12.88 17.22
CA PHE A 47 21.50 13.45 16.57
C PHE A 47 21.38 14.94 16.91
N ASP A 48 20.69 15.72 16.08
CA ASP A 48 20.14 16.99 16.54
C ASP A 48 18.72 16.84 17.11
N PHE A 49 18.19 17.92 17.67
CA PHE A 49 16.83 18.01 18.21
C PHE A 49 15.72 17.87 17.15
N SER A 50 16.04 17.64 15.87
CA SER A 50 15.06 17.23 14.86
C SER A 50 15.05 15.70 14.64
N GLY A 51 15.93 14.96 15.32
CA GLY A 51 16.15 13.53 15.12
C GLY A 51 17.13 13.20 14.00
N LYS A 52 17.72 14.20 13.33
CA LYS A 52 18.64 13.98 12.21
C LYS A 52 19.97 13.47 12.73
N LEU A 53 20.41 12.34 12.17
CA LEU A 53 21.74 11.80 12.41
C LEU A 53 22.82 12.76 11.85
N LYS A 54 23.75 13.19 12.70
CA LYS A 54 24.81 14.16 12.35
C LYS A 54 26.00 13.50 11.66
N ASP A 55 26.41 12.34 12.18
CA ASP A 55 27.58 11.61 11.74
C ASP A 55 27.15 10.22 11.21
N PHE A 56 27.81 9.17 11.68
CA PHE A 56 27.42 7.79 11.43
C PHE A 56 26.58 7.23 12.57
N GLY A 57 25.64 6.37 12.19
CA GLY A 57 24.80 5.60 13.08
C GLY A 57 25.17 4.12 12.99
N ILE A 58 25.05 3.42 14.11
CA ILE A 58 25.23 1.97 14.21
C ILE A 58 23.92 1.38 14.73
N TYR A 59 23.39 0.38 14.04
CA TYR A 59 22.23 -0.34 14.55
C TYR A 59 22.55 -1.03 15.86
N GLY A 60 21.61 -0.96 16.80
CA GLY A 60 21.75 -1.52 18.13
C GLY A 60 20.45 -2.14 18.61
N ARG A 61 20.54 -2.82 19.75
CA ARG A 61 19.40 -3.40 20.45
C ARG A 61 19.44 -3.02 21.92
N VAL A 62 18.28 -2.77 22.51
CA VAL A 62 18.16 -2.59 23.95
C VAL A 62 18.50 -3.91 24.63
N SER A 63 19.53 -3.92 25.47
CA SER A 63 20.02 -5.09 26.20
C SER A 63 19.54 -5.12 27.65
N SER A 64 19.36 -3.95 28.26
CA SER A 64 18.85 -3.80 29.63
C SER A 64 18.27 -2.40 29.84
N LEU A 65 17.58 -2.22 30.96
CA LEU A 65 17.11 -0.91 31.43
C LEU A 65 17.84 -0.58 32.73
N GLU A 66 18.34 0.64 32.83
CA GLU A 66 18.94 1.17 34.05
C GLU A 66 18.01 2.23 34.65
N LYS A 67 17.82 2.22 35.96
CA LYS A 67 17.01 3.23 36.66
C LYS A 67 17.93 4.33 37.18
N ILE A 68 17.83 5.53 36.60
CA ILE A 68 18.59 6.71 37.02
C ILE A 68 17.60 7.81 37.39
N ASN A 69 17.60 8.26 38.64
CA ASN A 69 16.69 9.30 39.14
C ASN A 69 15.22 9.05 38.77
N GLU A 70 14.73 7.83 39.03
CA GLU A 70 13.38 7.36 38.67
C GLU A 70 13.07 7.21 37.17
N LEU A 71 14.00 7.56 36.28
CA LEU A 71 13.87 7.35 34.83
C LEU A 71 14.48 6.01 34.42
N LEU A 72 13.75 5.25 33.59
CA LEU A 72 14.29 4.06 32.94
C LEU A 72 15.05 4.47 31.67
N ILE A 73 16.35 4.22 31.67
CA ILE A 73 17.26 4.55 30.57
C ILE A 73 17.70 3.24 29.90
N PRO A 74 17.39 3.04 28.62
CA PRO A 74 17.88 1.89 27.87
C PRO A 74 19.41 1.87 27.75
N ASN A 75 19.97 0.69 28.00
CA ASN A 75 21.30 0.34 27.56
C ASN A 75 21.18 -0.31 26.18
N VAL A 76 21.83 0.31 25.20
CA VAL A 76 21.77 -0.12 23.81
C VAL A 76 23.13 -0.68 23.43
N THR A 77 23.17 -1.92 22.97
CA THR A 77 24.38 -2.58 22.47
C THR A 77 24.38 -2.60 20.95
N PRO A 78 25.51 -2.28 20.29
CA PRO A 78 25.63 -2.42 18.84
C PRO A 78 25.32 -3.84 18.35
N ILE A 79 24.73 -3.97 17.17
CA ILE A 79 24.58 -5.24 16.46
C ILE A 79 25.80 -5.40 15.55
N GLU A 80 26.60 -6.44 15.80
CA GLU A 80 27.80 -6.72 15.01
C GLU A 80 27.49 -7.11 13.56
N GLY A 81 28.42 -6.81 12.65
CA GLY A 81 28.32 -7.17 11.24
C GLY A 81 27.42 -6.28 10.38
N LEU A 82 26.69 -5.32 10.97
CA LEU A 82 25.87 -4.38 10.21
C LEU A 82 26.68 -3.16 9.75
N GLN A 83 26.39 -2.70 8.53
CA GLN A 83 27.01 -1.51 7.96
C GLN A 83 26.57 -0.25 8.72
N LYS A 84 27.51 0.68 8.93
CA LYS A 84 27.21 2.03 9.41
C LYS A 84 26.31 2.76 8.43
N ILE A 85 25.38 3.55 8.96
CA ILE A 85 24.50 4.40 8.17
C ILE A 85 24.83 5.88 8.40
N SER A 86 24.45 6.74 7.47
CA SER A 86 24.47 8.19 7.63
C SER A 86 23.08 8.75 7.28
N PHE A 87 22.84 10.02 7.61
CA PHE A 87 21.65 10.70 7.11
C PHE A 87 21.70 10.76 5.58
N ASP A 88 20.70 10.15 4.95
CA ASP A 88 20.59 9.88 3.50
C ASP A 88 19.13 10.14 3.06
N PRO A 89 18.64 11.38 3.16
CA PRO A 89 17.30 11.73 2.72
C PRO A 89 17.24 11.72 1.19
N ALA A 90 16.14 11.20 0.65
CA ALA A 90 15.91 11.28 -0.79
C ALA A 90 15.78 12.74 -1.27
N SER A 91 16.27 12.99 -2.48
CA SER A 91 16.06 14.24 -3.24
C SER A 91 14.96 14.04 -4.29
N SER A 92 14.79 14.99 -5.20
CA SER A 92 13.85 14.86 -6.32
C SER A 92 14.27 13.84 -7.38
N ILE A 93 15.55 13.42 -7.39
CA ILE A 93 16.12 12.53 -8.42
C ILE A 93 16.92 11.36 -7.85
N VAL A 94 17.41 11.45 -6.61
CA VAL A 94 18.17 10.38 -5.96
C VAL A 94 17.36 9.84 -4.78
N ILE A 95 17.01 8.55 -4.84
CA ILE A 95 16.21 7.89 -3.81
C ILE A 95 17.02 7.56 -2.53
N SER A 96 18.30 7.22 -2.68
CA SER A 96 19.24 6.91 -1.59
C SER A 96 20.65 6.77 -2.17
N GLN A 97 21.68 7.15 -1.41
CA GLN A 97 23.08 6.86 -1.75
C GLN A 97 23.43 5.37 -1.60
N ASN A 98 22.69 4.64 -0.75
CA ASN A 98 22.91 3.22 -0.48
C ASN A 98 21.62 2.42 -0.73
N PRO A 99 21.12 2.33 -1.97
CA PRO A 99 19.79 1.80 -2.27
C PRO A 99 19.62 0.31 -1.94
N MET A 100 20.72 -0.42 -1.78
CA MET A 100 20.74 -1.84 -1.42
C MET A 100 20.98 -2.11 0.08
N LEU A 101 21.27 -1.07 0.87
CA LEU A 101 21.44 -1.22 2.31
C LEU A 101 20.07 -1.27 2.97
N ARG A 102 19.62 -2.45 3.35
CA ARG A 102 18.31 -2.67 3.97
C ARG A 102 18.24 -2.18 5.42
N ASP A 103 17.04 -1.85 5.87
CA ASP A 103 16.77 -1.59 7.27
C ASP A 103 16.59 -2.90 8.07
N PRO A 104 17.36 -3.16 9.14
CA PRO A 104 17.27 -4.38 9.94
C PRO A 104 15.91 -4.58 10.63
N TYR A 105 15.24 -3.51 11.04
CA TYR A 105 13.91 -3.59 11.64
C TYR A 105 12.93 -4.17 10.62
N GLU A 106 12.92 -3.58 9.42
CA GLU A 106 12.07 -4.03 8.31
C GLU A 106 12.40 -5.48 7.90
N CYS A 107 13.69 -5.84 7.86
CA CYS A 107 14.16 -7.19 7.53
C CYS A 107 13.68 -8.25 8.53
N SER A 108 13.50 -7.89 9.80
CA SER A 108 12.99 -8.80 10.84
C SER A 108 11.48 -8.91 10.86
N THR A 109 10.76 -7.93 10.28
CA THR A 109 9.31 -7.80 10.40
C THR A 109 8.56 -8.28 9.16
N VAL A 110 9.06 -7.98 7.97
CA VAL A 110 8.38 -8.30 6.70
C VAL A 110 9.31 -8.90 5.64
N VAL A 111 8.71 -9.57 4.67
CA VAL A 111 9.37 -10.12 3.48
C VAL A 111 8.52 -9.85 2.24
N VAL A 112 9.14 -9.74 1.08
CA VAL A 112 8.44 -9.63 -0.20
C VAL A 112 8.26 -11.03 -0.78
N SER A 113 7.06 -11.33 -1.27
CA SER A 113 6.75 -12.57 -2.00
C SER A 113 5.69 -12.31 -3.06
N GLN A 114 5.36 -13.31 -3.87
CA GLN A 114 4.26 -13.22 -4.84
C GLN A 114 2.94 -12.96 -4.11
N SER A 115 2.19 -11.94 -4.54
CA SER A 115 0.86 -11.62 -3.99
C SER A 115 -0.13 -12.74 -4.27
N LYS A 116 -1.06 -12.98 -3.34
CA LYS A 116 -2.22 -13.84 -3.58
C LYS A 116 -3.33 -13.11 -4.33
N ILE A 117 -3.25 -11.78 -4.44
CA ILE A 117 -4.17 -10.97 -5.24
C ILE A 117 -3.84 -11.24 -6.72
N PRO A 118 -4.83 -11.69 -7.53
CA PRO A 118 -4.59 -12.00 -8.93
C PRO A 118 -3.96 -10.82 -9.69
N TYR A 119 -2.89 -11.11 -10.42
CA TYR A 119 -2.15 -10.16 -11.26
C TYR A 119 -1.48 -8.98 -10.54
N ALA A 120 -1.47 -8.95 -9.19
CA ALA A 120 -0.88 -7.86 -8.42
C ALA A 120 0.66 -7.91 -8.34
N GLY A 121 1.30 -8.99 -8.83
CA GLY A 121 2.75 -9.14 -8.79
C GLY A 121 3.24 -9.51 -7.39
N GLU A 122 4.08 -8.67 -6.80
CA GLU A 122 4.69 -8.90 -5.48
C GLU A 122 3.98 -8.11 -4.37
N SER A 123 3.93 -8.68 -3.17
CA SER A 123 3.37 -8.04 -1.98
C SER A 123 4.26 -8.22 -0.74
N LEU A 124 3.92 -7.53 0.34
CA LEU A 124 4.53 -7.71 1.66
C LEU A 124 3.83 -8.83 2.44
N TYR A 125 4.63 -9.60 3.18
CA TYR A 125 4.16 -10.65 4.07
C TYR A 125 4.81 -10.53 5.44
N ALA A 126 4.05 -10.79 6.51
CA ALA A 126 4.57 -10.75 7.87
C ALA A 126 5.51 -11.93 8.16
N LYS A 127 6.69 -11.66 8.74
CA LYS A 127 7.66 -12.70 9.17
C LYS A 127 7.40 -13.24 10.58
N ARG A 128 6.52 -12.59 11.32
CA ARG A 128 6.14 -12.90 12.70
C ARG A 128 4.69 -12.49 12.92
N ASN A 129 4.10 -12.93 14.01
CA ASN A 129 2.82 -12.38 14.45
C ASN A 129 3.02 -10.91 14.84
N VAL A 130 2.12 -10.06 14.38
CA VAL A 130 2.16 -8.62 14.59
C VAL A 130 0.86 -8.17 15.25
N ARG A 131 0.97 -7.31 16.26
CA ARG A 131 -0.17 -6.68 16.95
C ARG A 131 -0.53 -5.36 16.28
N PRO A 132 -1.76 -4.84 16.46
CA PRO A 132 -2.13 -3.50 16.02
C PRO A 132 -1.12 -2.43 16.46
N ASN A 133 -1.01 -1.36 15.68
CA ASN A 133 -0.09 -0.23 15.89
C ASN A 133 1.40 -0.60 15.91
N THR A 134 1.79 -1.64 15.17
CA THR A 134 3.19 -2.02 14.96
C THR A 134 3.67 -1.53 13.60
N LEU A 135 4.87 -0.95 13.55
CA LEU A 135 5.55 -0.63 12.30
C LEU A 135 5.87 -1.93 11.52
N LEU A 136 5.49 -1.98 10.25
CA LEU A 136 5.69 -3.14 9.39
C LEU A 136 6.81 -2.88 8.38
N ALA A 137 6.71 -1.77 7.66
CA ALA A 137 7.64 -1.41 6.59
C ALA A 137 7.84 0.10 6.53
N LEU A 138 8.99 0.52 6.01
CA LEU A 138 9.30 1.91 5.72
C LEU A 138 8.97 2.19 4.25
N PHE A 139 8.53 3.41 3.94
CA PHE A 139 8.27 3.84 2.57
C PHE A 139 9.05 5.13 2.31
N ASN A 140 10.25 4.99 1.74
CA ASN A 140 11.03 6.11 1.22
C ASN A 140 11.00 6.11 -0.32
N GLY A 141 11.03 7.31 -0.90
CA GLY A 141 10.98 7.55 -2.33
C GLY A 141 11.57 8.92 -2.66
N ILE A 142 11.76 9.21 -3.95
CA ILE A 142 12.15 10.56 -4.38
C ILE A 142 11.07 11.56 -3.96
N LYS A 143 11.49 12.78 -3.61
CA LYS A 143 10.60 13.83 -3.10
C LYS A 143 10.17 14.75 -4.23
N ARG A 144 8.89 14.73 -4.58
CA ARG A 144 8.30 15.66 -5.55
C ARG A 144 7.51 16.72 -4.80
N ARG A 145 7.85 17.99 -5.01
CA ARG A 145 7.05 19.11 -4.51
C ARG A 145 5.93 19.42 -5.50
N GLU A 146 4.72 19.55 -4.98
CA GLU A 146 3.60 20.05 -5.77
C GLU A 146 3.62 21.58 -5.76
N VAL A 147 3.68 22.20 -6.93
CA VAL A 147 3.62 23.67 -7.03
C VAL A 147 2.18 24.13 -6.80
N THR A 148 1.97 24.98 -5.80
CA THR A 148 0.68 25.64 -5.52
C THR A 148 0.11 26.29 -6.78
N GLY A 149 -1.09 25.91 -7.18
CA GLY A 149 -1.76 26.34 -8.43
C GLY A 149 -1.75 25.27 -9.53
N GLN A 150 -0.74 24.39 -9.53
CA GLN A 150 -0.78 23.11 -10.24
C GLN A 150 -1.25 22.01 -9.29
N ARG A 151 -2.36 22.25 -8.57
CA ARG A 151 -3.18 21.17 -8.02
C ARG A 151 -3.81 20.43 -9.19
N THR A 152 -2.96 19.71 -9.91
CA THR A 152 -3.33 18.58 -10.72
C THR A 152 -3.26 17.37 -9.78
N HIS A 153 -4.03 17.39 -8.69
CA HIS A 153 -5.16 16.49 -8.55
C HIS A 153 -4.92 15.09 -9.17
N TRP A 154 -3.97 14.29 -8.63
CA TRP A 154 -3.47 13.07 -9.30
C TRP A 154 -3.25 13.34 -10.79
N SER A 155 -2.18 14.08 -11.11
CA SER A 155 -1.83 14.29 -12.50
C SER A 155 -1.50 12.94 -13.09
N LEU A 156 -1.89 12.76 -14.35
CA LEU A 156 -1.51 11.69 -15.27
C LEU A 156 0.03 11.47 -15.41
N THR A 157 0.84 12.05 -14.52
CA THR A 157 2.29 12.03 -14.45
C THR A 157 2.84 11.48 -13.12
N THR A 158 1.96 11.02 -12.23
CA THR A 158 2.34 10.32 -10.99
C THR A 158 2.37 8.81 -11.24
N SER A 159 3.43 8.14 -10.80
CA SER A 159 3.56 6.68 -10.97
C SER A 159 2.55 5.96 -10.06
N ASP A 160 2.30 4.67 -10.30
CA ASP A 160 1.46 3.83 -9.42
C ASP A 160 1.99 3.75 -7.97
N TYR A 161 3.23 4.17 -7.73
CA TYR A 161 3.88 4.18 -6.41
C TYR A 161 3.88 5.56 -5.74
N GLY A 162 3.21 6.56 -6.32
CA GLY A 162 3.10 7.88 -5.73
C GLY A 162 2.26 7.88 -4.44
N ILE A 163 2.81 8.40 -3.33
CA ILE A 163 2.07 8.59 -2.07
C ILE A 163 2.28 9.99 -1.51
N ALA A 164 1.19 10.66 -1.14
CA ALA A 164 1.26 11.96 -0.48
C ALA A 164 1.90 11.82 0.91
N LEU A 165 2.95 12.60 1.17
CA LEU A 165 3.61 12.67 2.48
C LEU A 165 3.10 13.88 3.27
N LYS A 166 2.94 15.02 2.60
CA LYS A 166 2.35 16.25 3.15
C LYS A 166 1.53 16.94 2.06
N ARG A 167 0.83 18.01 2.43
CA ARG A 167 -0.01 18.81 1.54
C ARG A 167 0.67 19.23 0.22
N ASP A 168 1.99 19.43 0.23
CA ASP A 168 2.79 19.93 -0.89
C ASP A 168 3.93 18.98 -1.30
N MET A 169 3.95 17.75 -0.78
CA MET A 169 5.05 16.82 -1.01
C MET A 169 4.57 15.38 -1.14
N THR A 170 5.02 14.75 -2.22
CA THR A 170 4.71 13.36 -2.58
C THR A 170 6.02 12.57 -2.64
N LEU A 171 5.99 11.34 -2.13
CA LEU A 171 7.04 10.35 -2.33
C LEU A 171 6.71 9.51 -3.55
N ASP A 172 7.72 9.12 -4.30
CA ASP A 172 7.54 8.30 -5.49
C ASP A 172 8.69 7.30 -5.67
N ILE A 173 8.42 6.17 -6.32
CA ILE A 173 9.44 5.19 -6.69
C ILE A 173 9.80 5.40 -8.16
N PRO A 174 11.05 5.77 -8.47
CA PRO A 174 11.45 6.04 -9.85
C PRO A 174 11.55 4.75 -10.68
N PRO A 175 11.42 4.84 -12.01
CA PRO A 175 11.54 3.71 -12.92
C PRO A 175 12.78 2.84 -12.69
N GLY A 176 12.57 1.54 -12.52
CA GLY A 176 13.58 0.53 -12.24
C GLY A 176 13.80 0.28 -10.75
N ASN A 177 13.50 1.24 -9.87
CA ASN A 177 13.63 1.09 -8.42
C ASN A 177 12.44 0.35 -7.78
N GLU A 178 11.44 -0.03 -8.58
CA GLU A 178 10.42 -1.00 -8.15
C GLU A 178 11.04 -2.39 -7.98
N SER A 179 12.16 -2.68 -8.62
CA SER A 179 12.85 -3.95 -8.47
C SER A 179 13.72 -3.97 -7.21
N LEU A 180 13.53 -4.99 -6.37
CA LEU A 180 14.37 -5.22 -5.18
C LEU A 180 15.85 -5.44 -5.52
N LYS A 181 16.18 -5.76 -6.77
CA LYS A 181 17.56 -5.88 -7.26
C LYS A 181 18.26 -4.52 -7.38
N LYS A 182 17.50 -3.43 -7.47
CA LYS A 182 18.01 -2.06 -7.58
C LYS A 182 17.75 -1.22 -6.33
N TYR A 183 16.68 -1.51 -5.60
CA TYR A 183 16.31 -0.79 -4.40
C TYR A 183 15.61 -1.68 -3.38
N CYS A 184 16.21 -1.83 -2.20
CA CYS A 184 15.62 -2.51 -1.07
C CYS A 184 15.92 -1.81 0.27
N ALA A 185 16.42 -0.57 0.23
CA ALA A 185 16.66 0.22 1.43
C ALA A 185 15.39 0.44 2.26
N THR A 186 14.24 0.55 1.59
CA THR A 186 12.89 0.41 2.18
C THR A 186 12.00 -0.35 1.20
N ILE A 187 11.02 -1.12 1.70
CA ILE A 187 10.17 -1.99 0.85
C ILE A 187 8.66 -1.75 1.02
N GLY A 188 8.25 -0.69 1.69
CA GLY A 188 6.83 -0.31 1.84
C GLY A 188 6.08 -0.14 0.51
N HIS A 189 6.78 0.23 -0.56
CA HIS A 189 6.22 0.35 -1.92
C HIS A 189 5.77 -0.99 -2.54
N LYS A 190 6.09 -2.12 -1.89
CA LYS A 190 5.60 -3.44 -2.27
C LYS A 190 4.25 -3.78 -1.63
N CYS A 191 3.71 -2.96 -0.73
CA CYS A 191 2.44 -3.28 -0.10
C CYS A 191 1.29 -3.13 -1.10
N CYS A 192 0.55 -4.20 -1.35
CA CYS A 192 -0.59 -4.18 -2.26
C CYS A 192 -1.83 -3.50 -1.66
N HIS A 193 -2.76 -3.15 -2.55
CA HIS A 193 -4.05 -2.61 -2.18
C HIS A 193 -5.03 -3.69 -1.67
N SER A 194 -5.86 -3.33 -0.68
CA SER A 194 -7.12 -4.01 -0.35
C SER A 194 -8.19 -2.99 0.08
N PHE A 195 -9.46 -3.28 -0.19
CA PHE A 195 -10.61 -2.53 0.36
C PHE A 195 -10.96 -2.93 1.80
N THR A 196 -10.42 -4.05 2.28
CA THR A 196 -10.46 -4.50 3.69
C THR A 196 -9.03 -4.70 4.19
N PRO A 197 -8.23 -3.62 4.28
CA PRO A 197 -6.81 -3.73 4.57
C PRO A 197 -6.56 -4.08 6.03
N ASN A 198 -5.46 -4.80 6.30
CA ASN A 198 -4.98 -5.09 7.65
C ASN A 198 -3.88 -4.11 8.11
N SER A 199 -3.52 -3.14 7.28
CA SER A 199 -2.55 -2.10 7.57
C SER A 199 -2.92 -0.74 6.96
N ALA A 200 -2.23 0.31 7.37
CA ALA A 200 -2.42 1.68 6.89
C ALA A 200 -1.09 2.39 6.70
N PHE A 201 -1.11 3.48 5.91
CA PHE A 201 0.03 4.37 5.80
C PHE A 201 0.05 5.40 6.92
N GLU A 202 1.19 5.58 7.57
CA GLU A 202 1.42 6.63 8.56
C GLU A 202 2.77 7.34 8.35
N GLU A 203 2.83 8.61 8.75
CA GLU A 203 4.07 9.39 8.74
C GLU A 203 5.04 8.89 9.81
N ILE A 204 6.32 8.77 9.44
CA ILE A 204 7.40 8.42 10.36
C ILE A 204 8.61 9.32 10.13
N TYR A 205 9.34 9.60 11.20
CA TYR A 205 10.68 10.15 11.10
C TYR A 205 11.70 9.03 11.27
N HIS A 206 12.53 8.82 10.23
CA HIS A 206 13.60 7.84 10.24
C HIS A 206 14.97 8.53 10.25
N PRO A 207 15.93 8.17 11.10
CA PRO A 207 17.20 8.89 11.18
C PRO A 207 18.08 8.78 9.95
N ARG A 208 17.81 7.80 9.08
CA ARG A 208 18.44 7.72 7.75
C ARG A 208 17.70 8.54 6.71
N PHE A 209 16.38 8.39 6.58
CA PHE A 209 15.61 8.92 5.44
C PHE A 209 14.94 10.27 5.73
N GLY A 210 14.94 10.70 6.99
CA GLY A 210 14.20 11.84 7.49
C GLY A 210 12.70 11.55 7.57
N HIS A 211 11.90 12.56 7.28
CA HIS A 211 10.45 12.44 7.22
C HIS A 211 10.00 11.69 5.96
N ILE A 212 9.38 10.52 6.17
CA ILE A 212 8.86 9.63 5.12
C ILE A 212 7.51 9.01 5.55
N MET A 213 6.96 8.11 4.73
CA MET A 213 5.81 7.29 5.09
C MET A 213 6.26 5.92 5.63
N SER A 214 5.33 5.21 6.24
CA SER A 214 5.49 3.85 6.76
C SER A 214 4.19 3.07 6.62
N VAL A 215 4.28 1.75 6.68
CA VAL A 215 3.13 0.86 6.78
C VAL A 215 3.03 0.41 8.24
N ILE A 216 1.87 0.60 8.86
CA ILE A 216 1.57 0.17 10.22
C ILE A 216 0.38 -0.79 10.25
N SER A 217 0.42 -1.81 11.09
CA SER A 217 -0.71 -2.74 11.26
C SER A 217 -1.88 -2.05 11.96
N VAL A 218 -3.11 -2.22 11.47
CA VAL A 218 -4.33 -1.72 12.15
C VAL A 218 -5.06 -2.81 12.93
N GLN A 219 -4.69 -4.07 12.71
CA GLN A 219 -5.23 -5.25 13.38
C GLN A 219 -4.11 -6.26 13.64
N ASP A 220 -4.42 -7.38 14.30
CA ASP A 220 -3.48 -8.50 14.40
C ASP A 220 -3.22 -9.12 13.01
N ILE A 221 -1.95 -9.40 12.70
CA ILE A 221 -1.51 -10.01 11.44
C ILE A 221 -0.69 -11.25 11.77
N ARG A 222 -1.05 -12.40 11.18
CA ARG A 222 -0.34 -13.67 11.43
C ARG A 222 0.94 -13.77 10.60
N VAL A 223 1.90 -14.55 11.08
CA VAL A 223 3.06 -14.93 10.27
C VAL A 223 2.61 -15.55 8.93
N GLY A 224 3.21 -15.09 7.83
CA GLY A 224 2.87 -15.51 6.47
C GLY A 224 1.57 -14.92 5.90
N GLU A 225 0.88 -14.05 6.65
CA GLU A 225 -0.26 -13.29 6.14
C GLU A 225 0.22 -12.14 5.24
N GLU A 226 -0.52 -11.89 4.17
CA GLU A 226 -0.26 -10.79 3.23
C GLU A 226 -0.67 -9.46 3.87
N ILE A 227 0.22 -8.47 3.79
CA ILE A 227 0.02 -7.13 4.34
C ILE A 227 -0.52 -6.24 3.22
N THR A 228 -1.69 -5.66 3.45
CA THR A 228 -2.38 -4.82 2.47
C THR A 228 -2.82 -3.50 3.10
N VAL A 229 -2.85 -2.45 2.27
CA VAL A 229 -3.26 -1.09 2.62
C VAL A 229 -4.41 -0.63 1.73
N SER A 230 -5.16 0.38 2.16
CA SER A 230 -6.03 1.12 1.24
C SER A 230 -5.20 2.18 0.52
N TYR A 231 -5.15 2.13 -0.82
CA TYR A 231 -4.50 3.19 -1.61
C TYR A 231 -5.35 4.47 -1.64
N ASN A 232 -6.63 4.37 -1.29
CA ASN A 232 -7.55 5.49 -1.20
C ASN A 232 -7.57 6.38 -2.45
N TYR A 233 -7.46 5.77 -3.63
CA TYR A 233 -7.55 6.50 -4.88
C TYR A 233 -8.94 7.09 -5.07
N ASP A 234 -8.99 8.28 -5.66
CA ASP A 234 -10.23 8.80 -6.24
C ASP A 234 -10.66 7.87 -7.37
N LEU A 235 -11.78 7.16 -7.17
CA LEU A 235 -12.31 6.20 -8.13
C LEU A 235 -12.47 6.79 -9.53
N ALA A 236 -12.85 8.07 -9.64
CA ALA A 236 -13.05 8.75 -10.93
C ALA A 236 -11.76 8.81 -11.76
N ARG A 237 -10.60 8.77 -11.11
CA ARG A 237 -9.30 8.98 -11.75
C ARG A 237 -8.32 7.83 -11.53
N SER A 238 -8.69 6.87 -10.69
CA SER A 238 -7.91 5.67 -10.40
C SER A 238 -7.61 4.83 -11.65
N PRO A 239 -6.62 3.93 -11.59
CA PRO A 239 -6.39 2.94 -12.63
C PRO A 239 -7.61 2.03 -12.84
N VAL A 240 -7.71 1.43 -14.04
CA VAL A 240 -8.81 0.50 -14.39
C VAL A 240 -8.88 -0.66 -13.40
N TRP A 241 -7.74 -1.27 -13.06
CA TRP A 241 -7.67 -2.39 -12.13
C TRP A 241 -8.27 -2.06 -10.76
N TYR A 242 -8.12 -0.82 -10.28
CA TYR A 242 -8.63 -0.39 -8.97
C TYR A 242 -10.16 -0.24 -8.99
N ARG A 243 -10.69 0.34 -10.08
CA ARG A 243 -12.15 0.41 -10.27
C ARG A 243 -12.77 -0.97 -10.42
N ASP A 244 -12.11 -1.87 -11.14
CA ASP A 244 -12.60 -3.23 -11.32
C ASP A 244 -12.61 -3.97 -9.98
N ALA A 245 -11.51 -3.88 -9.22
CA ALA A 245 -11.42 -4.42 -7.86
C ALA A 245 -12.50 -3.85 -6.93
N TRP A 246 -12.85 -2.57 -7.07
CA TRP A 246 -13.92 -1.94 -6.29
C TRP A 246 -15.29 -2.56 -6.59
N PHE A 247 -15.62 -2.81 -7.85
CA PHE A 247 -16.86 -3.50 -8.19
C PHE A 247 -16.87 -4.96 -7.73
N HIS A 248 -15.73 -5.66 -7.80
CA HIS A 248 -15.60 -6.98 -7.21
C HIS A 248 -15.83 -6.95 -5.69
N TYR A 249 -15.27 -5.98 -4.98
CA TYR A 249 -15.53 -5.78 -3.57
C TYR A 249 -17.01 -5.56 -3.27
N LEU A 250 -17.68 -4.65 -3.99
CA LEU A 250 -19.11 -4.41 -3.84
C LEU A 250 -19.95 -5.67 -4.12
N ARG A 251 -19.54 -6.48 -5.09
CA ARG A 251 -20.25 -7.71 -5.47
C ARG A 251 -20.07 -8.83 -4.47
N ASP A 252 -18.83 -9.07 -4.05
CA ASP A 252 -18.42 -10.29 -3.36
C ASP A 252 -18.37 -10.09 -1.83
N HIS A 253 -18.14 -8.86 -1.34
CA HIS A 253 -18.09 -8.53 0.09
C HIS A 253 -19.34 -7.79 0.57
N GLU A 254 -19.80 -6.77 -0.17
CA GLU A 254 -21.04 -6.03 0.18
C GLU A 254 -22.31 -6.72 -0.34
N ASP A 255 -22.16 -7.86 -1.04
CA ASP A 255 -23.22 -8.67 -1.63
C ASP A 255 -24.23 -7.90 -2.49
N LEU A 256 -23.78 -6.86 -3.21
CA LEU A 256 -24.66 -6.15 -4.13
C LEU A 256 -24.99 -7.02 -5.34
N ASN A 257 -26.24 -6.94 -5.79
CA ASN A 257 -26.72 -7.60 -7.01
C ASN A 257 -26.30 -6.83 -8.27
N GLU A 258 -26.31 -7.50 -9.42
CA GLU A 258 -25.83 -6.92 -10.68
C GLU A 258 -26.62 -5.68 -11.13
N GLU A 259 -27.93 -5.63 -10.86
CA GLU A 259 -28.75 -4.46 -11.16
C GLU A 259 -28.27 -3.22 -10.39
N THR A 260 -28.00 -3.38 -9.09
CA THR A 260 -27.50 -2.32 -8.21
C THR A 260 -26.10 -1.88 -8.62
N LEU A 261 -25.24 -2.82 -8.99
CA LEU A 261 -23.90 -2.51 -9.53
C LEU A 261 -24.00 -1.71 -10.83
N GLN A 262 -24.91 -2.09 -11.73
CA GLN A 262 -25.12 -1.38 -13.00
C GLN A 262 -25.71 0.01 -12.80
N MET A 263 -26.69 0.18 -11.91
CA MET A 263 -27.21 1.49 -11.51
C MET A 263 -26.09 2.37 -10.92
N THR A 264 -25.22 1.79 -10.10
CA THR A 264 -24.07 2.48 -9.53
C THR A 264 -23.10 2.92 -10.62
N ALA A 265 -22.73 2.03 -11.56
CA ALA A 265 -21.87 2.36 -12.68
C ALA A 265 -22.47 3.46 -13.56
N ASN A 266 -23.77 3.41 -13.85
CA ASN A 266 -24.49 4.44 -14.62
C ASN A 266 -24.46 5.80 -13.90
N LYS A 267 -24.72 5.81 -12.58
CA LYS A 267 -24.66 7.02 -11.75
C LYS A 267 -23.25 7.61 -11.74
N LYS A 268 -22.23 6.79 -11.52
CA LYS A 268 -20.83 7.21 -11.56
C LYS A 268 -20.43 7.73 -12.93
N SER A 269 -20.87 7.08 -14.02
CA SER A 269 -20.60 7.53 -15.39
C SER A 269 -21.11 8.94 -15.65
N LYS A 270 -22.35 9.24 -15.21
CA LYS A 270 -22.96 10.57 -15.31
C LYS A 270 -22.19 11.61 -14.49
N VAL A 271 -21.81 11.28 -13.26
CA VAL A 271 -21.13 12.22 -12.35
C VAL A 271 -19.70 12.49 -12.79
N TRP A 272 -19.00 11.48 -13.31
CA TRP A 272 -17.58 11.60 -13.67
C TRP A 272 -17.34 11.98 -15.13
N GLY A 273 -18.37 11.92 -15.99
CA GLY A 273 -18.21 12.15 -17.42
C GLY A 273 -17.35 11.09 -18.11
N LEU A 274 -17.31 9.87 -17.55
CA LEU A 274 -16.49 8.76 -18.02
C LEU A 274 -17.37 7.52 -18.18
N VAL A 275 -17.08 6.65 -19.15
CA VAL A 275 -17.77 5.36 -19.26
C VAL A 275 -17.26 4.43 -18.17
N VAL A 276 -18.09 4.16 -17.17
CA VAL A 276 -17.82 3.19 -16.11
C VAL A 276 -18.59 1.92 -16.44
N THR A 277 -17.87 0.80 -16.59
CA THR A 277 -18.50 -0.51 -16.79
C THR A 277 -18.26 -1.39 -15.58
N VAL A 278 -19.27 -2.15 -15.18
CA VAL A 278 -19.07 -3.20 -14.16
C VAL A 278 -18.28 -4.35 -14.79
N PRO A 279 -17.16 -4.79 -14.20
CA PRO A 279 -16.42 -5.96 -14.67
C PRO A 279 -17.23 -7.25 -14.44
N PRO A 280 -17.04 -8.30 -15.24
CA PRO A 280 -17.63 -9.60 -14.97
C PRO A 280 -17.16 -10.12 -13.60
N PRO A 281 -17.92 -11.01 -12.92
CA PRO A 281 -17.45 -11.72 -11.74
C PRO A 281 -16.14 -12.48 -12.01
N SER A 282 -15.34 -12.73 -10.97
CA SER A 282 -14.16 -13.61 -11.10
C SER A 282 -14.60 -15.01 -11.52
N LYS A 283 -13.77 -15.74 -12.30
CA LYS A 283 -14.04 -17.15 -12.67
C LYS A 283 -14.23 -18.08 -11.48
N THR A 284 -13.74 -17.69 -10.30
CA THR A 284 -13.90 -18.43 -9.04
C THR A 284 -15.15 -18.02 -8.25
N SER A 285 -15.86 -16.98 -8.67
CA SER A 285 -17.08 -16.50 -8.01
C SER A 285 -18.25 -17.43 -8.33
N PRO A 286 -19.13 -17.75 -7.36
CA PRO A 286 -20.36 -18.49 -7.64
C PRO A 286 -21.33 -17.72 -8.54
N LYS A 287 -21.16 -16.39 -8.66
CA LYS A 287 -21.93 -15.52 -9.57
C LYS A 287 -21.43 -15.63 -11.03
N PHE A 288 -20.30 -16.29 -11.28
CA PHE A 288 -19.76 -16.48 -12.62
C PHE A 288 -20.50 -17.60 -13.36
N VAL A 289 -21.30 -17.22 -14.35
CA VAL A 289 -21.94 -18.15 -15.29
C VAL A 289 -21.07 -18.24 -16.56
N PRO A 290 -20.40 -19.38 -16.84
CA PRO A 290 -19.55 -19.52 -18.03
C PRO A 290 -20.38 -19.70 -19.31
N CYS A 291 -19.97 -19.06 -20.39
CA CYS A 291 -20.41 -19.40 -21.73
C CYS A 291 -19.96 -20.82 -22.09
N GLY A 292 -20.85 -21.64 -22.64
CA GLY A 292 -20.56 -23.00 -23.09
C GLY A 292 -19.44 -23.08 -24.13
N ILE A 293 -19.20 -22.01 -24.89
CA ILE A 293 -18.26 -21.94 -26.00
C ILE A 293 -16.96 -21.24 -25.59
N CYS A 294 -16.98 -19.92 -25.35
CA CYS A 294 -15.76 -19.15 -25.06
C CYS A 294 -15.31 -19.20 -23.59
N LYS A 295 -16.13 -19.76 -22.70
CA LYS A 295 -15.88 -19.85 -21.24
C LYS A 295 -15.79 -18.51 -20.49
N GLU A 296 -16.13 -17.40 -21.13
CA GLU A 296 -16.27 -16.09 -20.48
C GLU A 296 -17.67 -15.90 -19.86
N HIS A 297 -17.80 -14.95 -18.93
CA HIS A 297 -19.06 -14.75 -18.19
C HIS A 297 -20.20 -14.28 -19.10
N VAL A 298 -21.37 -14.91 -19.01
CA VAL A 298 -22.62 -14.44 -19.63
C VAL A 298 -23.40 -13.50 -18.69
N GLY A 299 -24.14 -12.52 -19.22
CA GLY A 299 -25.17 -11.81 -18.44
C GLY A 299 -24.92 -10.33 -18.08
N MET A 300 -23.89 -9.66 -18.63
CA MET A 300 -23.62 -8.25 -18.30
C MET A 300 -23.56 -7.28 -19.49
N LYS A 301 -22.91 -7.65 -20.59
CA LYS A 301 -22.68 -6.75 -21.74
C LYS A 301 -23.19 -7.31 -23.07
N SER A 302 -23.36 -8.62 -23.12
CA SER A 302 -23.77 -9.35 -24.31
C SER A 302 -25.03 -10.13 -24.01
N TRP A 303 -25.93 -10.16 -24.98
CA TRP A 303 -27.08 -11.05 -24.94
C TRP A 303 -26.62 -12.49 -24.72
N ALA A 304 -27.37 -13.22 -23.92
CA ALA A 304 -27.07 -14.60 -23.60
C ALA A 304 -28.33 -15.44 -23.82
N ILE A 305 -28.12 -16.69 -24.21
CA ILE A 305 -29.19 -17.65 -24.44
C ILE A 305 -28.90 -18.94 -23.66
N ARG A 306 -29.93 -19.47 -23.02
CA ARG A 306 -29.86 -20.71 -22.24
C ARG A 306 -30.33 -21.86 -23.11
N CYS A 307 -29.53 -22.92 -23.22
CA CYS A 307 -29.99 -24.13 -23.89
C CYS A 307 -31.12 -24.80 -23.09
N LYS A 308 -32.26 -25.10 -23.72
CA LYS A 308 -33.38 -25.76 -23.04
C LYS A 308 -33.09 -27.20 -22.59
N LYS A 309 -32.14 -27.89 -23.25
CA LYS A 309 -31.83 -29.29 -22.96
C LYS A 309 -30.77 -29.47 -21.87
N CYS A 310 -29.64 -28.76 -21.95
CA CYS A 310 -28.54 -28.92 -21.00
C CYS A 310 -28.34 -27.73 -20.06
N GLU A 311 -29.23 -26.73 -20.12
CA GLU A 311 -29.21 -25.50 -19.31
C GLU A 311 -27.93 -24.65 -19.43
N THR A 312 -27.02 -25.02 -20.33
CA THR A 312 -25.78 -24.28 -20.56
C THR A 312 -26.10 -22.93 -21.19
N TRP A 313 -25.56 -21.87 -20.59
CA TRP A 313 -25.65 -20.53 -21.14
C TRP A 313 -24.57 -20.29 -22.19
N ASN A 314 -24.90 -19.53 -23.23
CA ASN A 314 -23.96 -19.12 -24.26
C ASN A 314 -24.14 -17.63 -24.54
N HIS A 315 -23.04 -16.93 -24.84
CA HIS A 315 -23.17 -15.61 -25.47
C HIS A 315 -23.85 -15.77 -26.81
N PHE A 316 -24.76 -14.86 -27.12
CA PHE A 316 -25.44 -14.83 -28.40
C PHE A 316 -24.44 -14.76 -29.56
N SER A 317 -23.39 -13.94 -29.43
CA SER A 317 -22.31 -13.82 -30.42
C SER A 317 -21.41 -15.05 -30.56
N CYS A 318 -21.46 -15.99 -29.61
CA CYS A 318 -20.71 -17.24 -29.71
C CYS A 318 -21.52 -18.35 -30.41
N VAL A 319 -22.82 -18.17 -30.60
CA VAL A 319 -23.68 -19.19 -31.20
C VAL A 319 -23.87 -18.89 -32.68
N ASP A 320 -23.42 -19.80 -33.54
CA ASP A 320 -23.62 -19.70 -34.98
C ASP A 320 -25.11 -19.84 -35.35
N GLY A 321 -25.58 -19.01 -36.28
CA GLY A 321 -26.91 -19.13 -36.88
C GLY A 321 -28.07 -18.49 -36.11
N LEU A 322 -27.83 -17.81 -34.99
CA LEU A 322 -28.86 -17.01 -34.33
C LEU A 322 -29.01 -15.64 -35.00
N ASN A 323 -30.19 -15.35 -35.56
CA ASN A 323 -30.55 -14.04 -36.10
C ASN A 323 -31.00 -13.11 -34.96
N THR A 324 -30.40 -11.92 -34.87
CA THR A 324 -30.74 -10.88 -33.89
C THR A 324 -32.22 -10.48 -33.91
N GLU A 325 -32.88 -10.54 -35.08
CA GLU A 325 -34.30 -10.19 -35.23
C GLU A 325 -35.25 -11.15 -34.50
N ILE A 326 -34.92 -12.45 -34.44
CA ILE A 326 -35.73 -13.45 -33.74
C ILE A 326 -35.70 -13.20 -32.24
N PHE A 327 -34.53 -12.78 -31.73
CA PHE A 327 -34.33 -12.50 -30.32
C PHE A 327 -34.96 -11.18 -29.88
N GLU A 328 -34.90 -10.13 -30.72
CA GLU A 328 -35.59 -8.86 -30.45
C GLU A 328 -37.12 -9.01 -30.39
N LYS A 329 -37.68 -9.97 -31.14
CA LYS A 329 -39.10 -10.29 -31.06
C LYS A 329 -39.43 -11.01 -29.75
N ALA A 330 -38.64 -12.01 -29.38
CA ALA A 330 -38.85 -12.77 -28.13
C ALA A 330 -38.67 -11.91 -26.87
N SER A 331 -37.69 -10.99 -26.85
CA SER A 331 -37.46 -10.10 -25.71
C SER A 331 -38.60 -9.09 -25.50
N LYS A 332 -39.36 -8.78 -26.56
CA LYS A 332 -40.56 -7.92 -26.51
C LYS A 332 -41.84 -8.70 -26.21
N SER A 333 -41.89 -10.00 -26.47
CA SER A 333 -43.10 -10.84 -26.28
C SER A 333 -43.14 -11.60 -24.95
N GLU A 334 -42.10 -11.49 -24.11
CA GLU A 334 -41.90 -12.34 -22.91
C GLU A 334 -41.87 -13.86 -23.21
N GLU A 335 -41.80 -14.26 -24.48
CA GLU A 335 -41.76 -15.66 -24.87
C GLU A 335 -40.34 -16.23 -24.68
N GLU A 336 -40.23 -17.33 -23.94
CA GLU A 336 -38.98 -18.08 -23.83
C GLU A 336 -38.61 -18.70 -25.18
N LEU A 337 -37.43 -18.34 -25.71
CA LEU A 337 -36.89 -18.95 -26.92
C LEU A 337 -36.52 -20.42 -26.65
N ASP A 338 -37.20 -21.32 -27.35
CA ASP A 338 -36.88 -22.75 -27.36
C ASP A 338 -35.64 -23.02 -28.24
N TRP A 339 -34.46 -22.72 -27.69
CA TRP A 339 -33.18 -22.93 -28.37
C TRP A 339 -32.38 -24.09 -27.76
N LYS A 340 -31.70 -24.86 -28.63
CA LYS A 340 -30.81 -25.96 -28.28
C LYS A 340 -29.41 -25.70 -28.83
N CYS A 341 -28.39 -25.97 -28.01
CA CYS A 341 -27.00 -25.82 -28.45
C CYS A 341 -26.60 -26.97 -29.38
N SER A 342 -25.52 -26.80 -30.14
CA SER A 342 -25.01 -27.81 -31.08
C SER A 342 -24.66 -29.16 -30.44
N ASN A 343 -24.46 -29.20 -29.12
CA ASN A 343 -24.18 -30.41 -28.36
C ASN A 343 -25.45 -31.15 -27.87
N CYS A 344 -26.65 -30.68 -28.23
CA CYS A 344 -27.93 -31.12 -27.67
C CYS A 344 -28.96 -31.42 -28.74
#